data_AF-A0A8X6F1F7-F1
#
_entry.id   AF-A0A8X6F1F7-F1
#
_cell.length_a   1.000
_cell.length_b   1.000
_cell.length_c   1.000
_cell.angle_alpha   90.00
_cell.angle_beta   90.00
_cell.angle_gamma   90.00
#
_symmetry.space_group_name_H-M   'P 1'
#
loop_
_entity.id
_entity.type
_entity.pdbx_description
1 polymer ?
#
loop_
_entity_poly.entity_id
_entity_poly.type
_entity_poly.pdbx_seq_one_letter_code
_entity_poly.pdbx_strand_id
1 'polypeptide(L)'
;MMADGIRQTITALRTVVDLYIEGKVIPTEFLVLPEAKGNKTLLGLDFLNAAGIFLDVQGGKWHFSENPRKQYKFFKKTLKDFSISSFDLREDEAKHLSREQAKKLM
;
A
#
# COMPACT_ATOMS: atom_id res chain seq x y z
N MET A 1 -13.33 -11.15 -23.38
CA MET A 1 -12.27 -10.15 -23.64
C MET A 1 -10.97 -10.72 -23.11
N MET A 2 -9.95 -10.82 -23.96
CA MET A 2 -8.61 -11.29 -23.57
C MET A 2 -7.95 -10.22 -22.70
N ALA A 3 -7.59 -10.58 -21.47
CA ALA A 3 -6.79 -9.73 -20.59
C ALA A 3 -5.31 -9.85 -21.00
N ASP A 4 -4.97 -9.25 -22.13
CA ASP A 4 -3.57 -9.00 -22.49
C ASP A 4 -3.09 -7.89 -21.56
N GLY A 5 -2.52 -8.26 -20.41
CA GLY A 5 -1.99 -7.31 -19.44
C GLY A 5 -0.99 -6.39 -20.13
N ILE A 6 -1.30 -5.08 -20.16
CA ILE A 6 -0.39 -4.08 -20.71
C ILE A 6 0.80 -3.97 -19.76
N ARG A 7 1.97 -4.40 -20.22
CA ARG A 7 3.24 -4.18 -19.53
C ARG A 7 3.80 -2.83 -19.99
N GLN A 8 3.89 -1.89 -19.06
CA GLN A 8 4.58 -0.62 -19.30
C GLN A 8 5.85 -0.59 -18.45
N THR A 9 6.98 -0.27 -19.09
CA THR A 9 8.23 0.04 -18.37
C THR A 9 8.28 1.55 -18.20
N ILE A 10 8.41 2.01 -16.96
CA ILE A 10 8.48 3.45 -16.63
C ILE A 10 9.81 3.69 -15.91
N THR A 11 10.50 4.76 -16.28
CA THR A 11 11.69 5.20 -15.56
C THR A 11 11.26 5.97 -14.31
N ALA A 12 11.56 5.42 -13.13
CA ALA A 12 11.36 6.11 -11.87
C ALA A 12 12.59 6.96 -11.51
N LEU A 13 12.36 8.16 -10.98
CA LEU A 13 13.40 8.98 -10.38
C LEU A 13 13.44 8.73 -8.88
N ARG A 14 14.60 8.96 -8.25
CA ARG A 14 14.78 8.89 -6.80
C ARG A 14 15.16 10.23 -6.24
N THR A 15 14.64 10.54 -5.07
CA THR A 15 15.03 11.73 -4.31
C THR A 15 14.78 11.51 -2.83
N VAL A 16 15.48 12.24 -1.96
CA VAL A 16 15.22 12.27 -0.53
C VAL A 16 14.49 13.57 -0.19
N VAL A 17 13.39 13.46 0.54
CA VAL A 17 12.57 14.60 0.96
C VAL A 17 12.37 14.54 2.47
N ASP A 18 12.55 15.68 3.13
CA ASP A 18 12.25 15.84 4.56
C ASP A 18 10.74 15.96 4.77
N LEU A 19 10.15 14.94 5.40
CA LEU A 19 8.74 14.95 5.77
C LEU A 19 8.56 15.49 7.18
N TYR A 20 7.70 16.50 7.31
CA TYR A 20 7.33 17.12 8.58
C TYR A 20 6.02 16.53 9.07
N ILE A 21 6.07 15.78 10.17
CA ILE A 21 4.89 15.09 10.73
C ILE A 21 4.85 15.31 12.23
N GLU A 22 3.82 16.03 12.69
CA GLU A 22 3.51 16.21 14.12
C GLU A 22 4.72 16.63 14.98
N GLY A 23 5.59 17.48 14.41
CA GLY A 23 6.79 18.02 15.08
C GLY A 23 8.08 17.24 14.83
N LYS A 24 8.04 16.16 14.05
CA LYS A 24 9.23 15.40 13.62
C LYS A 24 9.59 15.69 12.18
N VAL A 25 10.89 15.61 11.88
CA VAL A 25 11.44 15.63 10.52
C VAL A 25 11.98 14.25 10.19
N ILE A 26 11.50 13.66 9.10
CA ILE A 26 11.84 12.30 8.70
C ILE A 26 12.32 12.34 7.24
N PRO A 27 13.65 12.31 7.00
CA PRO A 27 14.19 12.19 5.66
C PRO A 27 13.73 10.88 5.03
N THR A 28 13.04 10.96 3.90
CA THR A 28 12.38 9.81 3.26
C THR A 28 12.78 9.74 1.79
N GLU A 29 13.28 8.58 1.35
CA GLU A 29 13.52 8.32 -0.07
C GLU A 29 12.18 8.12 -0.79
N PHE A 30 11.98 8.83 -1.89
CA PHE A 30 10.81 8.71 -2.75
C PHE A 30 11.20 8.20 -4.13
N LEU A 31 10.35 7.33 -4.66
CA LEU A 31 10.27 7.04 -6.08
C LEU A 31 9.28 7.99 -6.72
N VAL A 32 9.77 8.88 -7.58
CA VAL A 32 8.94 9.79 -8.37
C VAL A 32 8.68 9.14 -9.72
N LEU A 33 7.41 9.01 -10.06
CA LEU A 33 6.95 8.52 -11.36
C LEU A 33 6.52 9.74 -12.21
N PRO A 34 7.36 10.25 -13.13
CA PRO A 34 7.09 11.52 -13.80
C PRO A 34 5.83 11.50 -14.66
N GLU A 35 5.46 10.32 -15.16
CA GLU A 35 4.29 10.11 -16.02
C GLU A 35 2.99 9.87 -15.24
N ALA A 36 3.06 9.73 -13.91
CA ALA A 36 1.89 9.46 -13.09
C ALA A 36 0.93 10.67 -13.08
N LYS A 37 -0.33 10.42 -13.44
CA LYS A 37 -1.38 11.45 -13.39
C LYS A 37 -2.00 11.49 -12.00
N GLY A 38 -2.02 12.67 -11.39
CA GLY A 38 -2.52 12.86 -10.03
C GLY A 38 -1.43 12.58 -9.01
N ASN A 39 -0.84 13.65 -8.48
CA ASN A 39 0.35 13.64 -7.60
C ASN A 39 0.04 13.12 -6.19
N LYS A 40 -0.56 11.94 -6.08
CA LYS A 40 -0.77 11.26 -4.80
C LYS A 40 0.54 10.60 -4.37
N THR A 41 0.94 10.89 -3.15
CA THR A 41 2.09 10.26 -2.52
C THR A 41 1.64 9.01 -1.78
N LEU A 42 2.35 7.90 -1.97
CA LEU A 42 2.17 6.68 -1.18
C LEU A 42 3.34 6.57 -0.21
N LEU A 43 3.04 6.39 1.08
CA LEU A 43 4.03 6.10 2.12
C LEU A 43 3.94 4.62 2.47
N GLY A 44 5.04 3.91 2.27
CA GLY A 44 5.14 2.48 2.47
C GLY A 44 5.44 2.09 3.93
N LEU A 45 5.58 0.79 4.13
CA LEU A 45 5.97 0.21 5.43
C LEU A 45 7.39 0.60 5.85
N ASP A 46 8.27 0.83 4.88
CA ASP A 46 9.62 1.35 5.09
C ASP A 46 9.60 2.70 5.82
N PHE A 47 8.79 3.64 5.32
CA PHE A 47 8.56 4.92 5.95
C PHE A 47 7.93 4.77 7.34
N LEU A 48 6.87 3.96 7.46
CA LEU A 48 6.17 3.77 8.75
C LEU A 48 7.11 3.20 9.83
N ASN A 49 7.97 2.26 9.45
CA ASN A 49 8.97 1.67 10.33
C ASN A 49 10.03 2.70 10.74
N ALA A 50 10.59 3.45 9.78
CA ALA A 50 11.58 4.49 10.06
C ALA A 50 11.03 5.60 10.97
N ALA A 51 9.76 5.96 10.76
CA ALA A 51 9.04 6.95 11.56
C ALA A 51 8.64 6.45 12.96
N GLY A 52 8.69 5.14 13.19
CA GLY A 52 8.16 4.49 14.39
C GLY A 52 6.65 4.70 14.52
N ILE A 53 5.90 4.62 13.43
CA ILE A 53 4.44 4.82 13.41
C ILE A 53 3.72 3.48 13.57
N PHE A 54 2.75 3.44 14.48
CA PHE A 54 1.80 2.35 14.65
C PHE A 54 0.42 2.77 14.17
N LEU A 55 -0.22 1.90 13.40
CA LEU A 55 -1.57 2.10 12.86
C LEU A 55 -2.56 1.19 13.59
N ASP A 56 -3.54 1.78 14.28
CA ASP A 56 -4.71 1.08 14.79
C ASP A 56 -5.87 1.30 13.81
N VAL A 57 -5.98 0.39 12.85
CA VAL A 57 -6.99 0.45 11.78
C VAL A 57 -8.41 0.35 12.35
N GLN A 58 -8.62 -0.51 13.34
CA GLN A 58 -9.92 -0.71 13.96
C GLN A 58 -10.35 0.52 14.77
N GLY A 59 -9.44 1.06 15.57
CA GLY A 59 -9.66 2.28 16.35
C GLY A 59 -9.62 3.58 15.53
N GLY A 60 -9.25 3.50 14.24
CA GLY A 60 -9.23 4.63 13.33
C GLY A 60 -8.18 5.68 13.71
N LYS A 61 -7.05 5.25 14.27
CA LYS A 61 -6.05 6.11 14.87
C LYS A 61 -4.64 5.61 14.65
N TRP A 62 -3.67 6.48 14.85
CA TRP A 62 -2.24 6.15 14.81
C TRP A 62 -1.48 6.89 15.90
N HIS A 63 -0.28 6.40 16.21
CA HIS A 63 0.61 7.05 17.18
C HIS A 63 2.08 6.75 16.86
N PHE A 64 2.98 7.53 17.43
CA PHE A 64 4.40 7.18 17.46
C PHE A 64 4.67 6.12 18.53
N SER A 65 5.66 5.28 18.28
CA SER A 65 6.13 4.23 19.18
C SER A 65 6.61 4.78 20.52
N GLU A 66 7.30 5.93 20.49
CA GLU A 66 7.85 6.61 21.67
C GLU A 66 6.77 7.17 22.61
N ASN A 67 5.56 7.45 22.10
CA ASN A 67 4.48 8.01 22.89
C ASN A 67 3.11 7.47 22.47
N PRO A 68 2.76 6.24 22.89
CA PRO A 68 1.48 5.61 22.54
C PRO A 68 0.24 6.32 23.11
N ARG A 69 0.42 7.22 24.07
CA ARG A 69 -0.67 7.99 24.68
C ARG A 69 -1.12 9.16 23.81
N LYS A 70 -0.21 9.74 23.02
CA LYS A 70 -0.53 10.80 22.06
C LYS A 70 -0.99 10.17 20.75
N GLN A 71 -2.31 10.11 20.56
CA GLN A 71 -2.95 9.44 19.42
C GLN A 71 -3.56 10.46 18.47
N TYR A 72 -3.45 10.18 17.18
CA TYR A 72 -3.97 11.00 16.10
C TYR A 72 -5.04 10.21 15.35
N LYS A 73 -6.14 10.86 14.96
CA LYS A 73 -7.22 10.21 14.19
C LYS A 73 -6.82 10.12 12.71
N PHE A 74 -7.24 9.05 12.03
CA PHE A 74 -7.15 9.03 10.57
C PHE A 74 -8.02 10.11 9.96
N PHE A 75 -7.47 10.76 8.94
CA PHE A 75 -8.24 11.66 8.10
C PHE A 75 -9.22 10.84 7.26
N LYS A 76 -10.51 10.92 7.58
CA LYS A 76 -11.57 10.38 6.74
C LYS A 76 -12.02 11.46 5.77
N LYS A 77 -11.64 11.33 4.51
CA LYS A 77 -12.32 12.06 3.43
C LYS A 77 -13.66 11.37 3.21
N THR A 78 -14.78 12.05 3.48
CA THR A 78 -16.09 11.55 3.08
C THR A 78 -16.11 11.53 1.55
N LEU A 79 -15.90 10.35 0.99
CA LEU A 79 -16.04 10.11 -0.42
C LEU A 79 -17.54 10.14 -0.72
N LYS A 80 -18.02 11.23 -1.34
CA LYS A 80 -19.34 11.20 -1.99
C LYS A 80 -19.23 10.24 -3.17
N ASP A 81 -20.07 9.20 -3.15
CA ASP A 81 -20.32 8.18 -4.17
C ASP A 81 -19.10 7.69 -4.95
N PHE A 82 -18.61 6.50 -4.60
CA PHE A 82 -17.63 5.78 -5.42
C PHE A 82 -18.25 4.48 -5.94
N SER A 83 -18.25 4.33 -7.26
CA SER A 83 -18.47 3.04 -7.91
C SER A 83 -17.23 2.17 -7.70
N ILE A 84 -17.36 1.11 -6.91
CA ILE A 84 -16.34 0.08 -6.78
C ILE A 84 -16.54 -0.90 -7.93
N SER A 85 -15.59 -1.00 -8.86
CA SER A 85 -15.53 -2.11 -9.80
C SER A 85 -14.97 -3.32 -9.05
N SER A 86 -15.81 -4.33 -8.81
CA SER A 86 -15.37 -5.65 -8.42
C SER A 86 -14.60 -6.29 -9.58
N PHE A 87 -13.40 -6.79 -9.33
CA PHE A 87 -12.73 -7.73 -10.21
C PHE A 87 -12.73 -9.07 -9.49
N ASP A 88 -13.42 -10.05 -10.06
CA ASP A 88 -13.33 -11.42 -9.58
C ASP A 88 -11.91 -11.95 -9.83
N LEU A 89 -11.33 -12.55 -8.80
CA LEU A 89 -10.10 -13.32 -8.95
C LEU A 89 -10.40 -14.51 -9.87
N ARG A 90 -9.41 -14.84 -10.69
CA ARG A 90 -9.44 -16.00 -11.59
C ARG A 90 -9.79 -17.28 -10.82
N GLU A 91 -10.86 -17.96 -11.23
CA GLU A 91 -11.30 -19.26 -10.65
C GLU A 91 -10.17 -20.32 -10.68
N ASP A 92 -9.19 -20.13 -11.55
CA ASP A 92 -8.04 -21.00 -11.75
C ASP A 92 -6.97 -20.97 -10.63
N GLU A 93 -7.02 -20.05 -9.66
CA GLU A 93 -6.13 -20.10 -8.48
C GLU A 93 -6.63 -21.01 -7.34
N ALA A 94 -7.80 -21.66 -7.49
CA ALA A 94 -8.32 -22.65 -6.53
C ALA A 94 -8.23 -24.11 -7.02
N LYS A 95 -7.32 -24.46 -7.94
CA LYS A 95 -7.07 -25.87 -8.26
C LYS A 95 -6.18 -26.53 -7.19
N HIS A 96 -6.83 -27.00 -6.14
CA HIS A 96 -6.27 -28.00 -5.23
C HIS A 96 -5.83 -29.22 -6.06
N LEU A 97 -4.58 -29.66 -5.92
CA LEU A 97 -4.07 -30.88 -6.56
C LEU A 97 -5.04 -32.03 -6.25
N SER A 98 -5.46 -32.77 -7.29
CA SER A 98 -6.28 -33.96 -7.06
C SER A 98 -5.43 -35.05 -6.41
N ARG A 99 -6.05 -35.92 -5.60
CA ARG A 99 -5.36 -37.00 -4.89
C ARG A 99 -4.54 -37.93 -5.81
N GLU A 100 -4.90 -37.98 -7.09
CA GLU A 100 -4.20 -38.76 -8.12
C GLU A 100 -2.87 -38.11 -8.54
N GLN A 101 -2.78 -36.77 -8.58
CA GLN A 101 -1.54 -36.07 -8.94
C GLN A 101 -0.51 -36.14 -7.81
N ALA A 102 -0.95 -36.18 -6.54
CA ALA A 102 -0.07 -36.31 -5.38
C ALA A 102 0.60 -37.70 -5.28
N LYS A 103 -0.04 -38.76 -5.77
CA LYS A 103 0.53 -40.12 -5.77
C LYS A 103 1.63 -40.33 -6.82
N LYS A 104 1.70 -39.48 -7.84
CA LYS A 104 2.72 -39.58 -8.90
C LYS A 104 4.05 -38.88 -8.53
N LEU A 105 4.09 -38.25 -7.36
CA LEU A 105 5.28 -37.59 -6.79
C LEU A 105 5.91 -38.37 -5.62
N MET A 106 5.47 -39.62 -5.38
CA MET A 106 6.15 -40.58 -4.50
C MET A 106 6.67 -41.77 -5.30
#